data_AF-A0A193LBU5-F1
#
_entry.id   AF-A0A193LBU5-F1
#
_cell.length_a   1.000
_cell.length_b   1.000
_cell.length_c   1.000
_cell.angle_alpha   90.00
_cell.angle_beta   90.00
_cell.angle_gamma   90.00
#
_symmetry.space_group_name_H-M   'P 1'
#
loop_
_entity.id
_entity.type
_entity.pdbx_description
1 polymer ?
#
loop_
_entity_poly.entity_id
_entity_poly.type
_entity_poly.pdbx_seq_one_letter_code
_entity_poly.pdbx_strand_id
1 'polypeptide(L)'
;MAWNPAGYGVADYVDLLNRSFNGSWTPELYRWYMARPFAGKTPDNGVLMRDGQPVSGAGVVYRQLRDRGGRIVDVGVITGAWTLPEARGHGYFTQVMQESAAYVAAQGCELLLGFVTDDNASGKGMRRAGAWMIPTTYLLSSTTTGSEAGYLKVLPSDAGPEELYALHNLRSDATGYYYQHLDDWRSQFLERTYPVEILRVGEETLAIVEQAPGTDRLQWLGGDSAQYAACLASLAARAQAADRQFFAFGCAPWLADNLAERIHMLQQSGPAAMCPKVVLRPDGNLAELQSIEYVLPFDLGRSSLSPQTVTSGTAVYDLAVLDEIMKHQTLSVYGEDLENALNILGSGKDIVYDPRLVLETDGKRTLCGWFSQRVGWSFSLLKIFAEQGSNIAQAIERSVVGIYQFGIYFGVLGMLLWPLKLSSIVLLGYSAINGIEVRVVASHATSAAQATG
;
A
#
# COMPACT_ATOMS: atom_id res chain seq x y z
N MET A 1 -26.30 3.94 -24.56
CA MET A 1 -24.99 3.75 -25.21
C MET A 1 -25.21 3.00 -26.50
N ALA A 2 -24.64 3.46 -27.61
CA ALA A 2 -24.69 2.77 -28.90
C ALA A 2 -23.41 1.94 -29.05
N TRP A 3 -23.54 0.67 -29.43
CA TRP A 3 -22.42 -0.26 -29.61
C TRP A 3 -22.12 -0.42 -31.11
N ASN A 4 -20.84 -0.33 -31.46
CA ASN A 4 -20.33 -0.25 -32.82
C ASN A 4 -21.11 0.75 -33.71
N PRO A 5 -21.32 2.01 -33.25
CA PRO A 5 -22.09 2.99 -34.02
C PRO A 5 -21.42 3.32 -35.36
N ALA A 6 -22.21 3.30 -36.43
CA ALA A 6 -21.75 3.70 -37.75
C ALA A 6 -21.21 5.15 -37.74
N GLY A 7 -20.10 5.38 -38.44
CA GLY A 7 -19.41 6.68 -38.46
C GLY A 7 -18.30 6.84 -37.40
N TYR A 8 -18.09 5.86 -36.51
CA TYR A 8 -16.94 5.85 -35.60
C TYR A 8 -15.92 4.80 -36.03
N GLY A 9 -15.03 5.17 -36.94
CA GLY A 9 -13.88 4.37 -37.35
C GLY A 9 -12.71 4.46 -36.38
N VAL A 10 -11.60 3.82 -36.76
CA VAL A 10 -10.36 3.82 -35.96
C VAL A 10 -9.86 5.24 -35.68
N ALA A 11 -9.90 6.13 -36.67
CA ALA A 11 -9.43 7.51 -36.52
C ALA A 11 -10.33 8.31 -35.56
N ASP A 12 -11.65 8.21 -35.73
CA ASP A 12 -12.65 8.95 -34.96
C ASP A 12 -12.64 8.52 -33.48
N TYR A 13 -12.47 7.23 -33.22
CA TYR A 13 -12.37 6.72 -31.86
C TYR A 13 -11.02 7.05 -31.20
N VAL A 14 -9.92 7.08 -31.97
CA VAL A 14 -8.61 7.54 -31.49
C VAL A 14 -8.62 9.04 -31.15
N ASP A 15 -9.39 9.89 -31.85
CA ASP A 15 -9.59 11.29 -31.44
C ASP A 15 -10.28 11.39 -30.07
N LEU A 16 -11.42 10.70 -29.87
CA LEU A 16 -12.16 10.72 -28.60
C LEU A 16 -11.30 10.24 -27.41
N LEU A 17 -10.47 9.23 -27.64
CA LEU A 17 -9.45 8.78 -26.70
C LEU A 17 -8.40 9.89 -26.46
N ASN A 18 -7.82 10.47 -27.51
CA ASN A 18 -6.77 11.48 -27.40
C ASN A 18 -7.21 12.79 -26.75
N ARG A 19 -8.46 13.22 -26.99
CA ARG A 19 -9.11 14.34 -26.28
C ARG A 19 -9.33 14.07 -24.79
N SER A 20 -9.31 12.80 -24.38
CA SER A 20 -9.48 12.37 -22.99
C SER A 20 -8.15 12.02 -22.29
N PHE A 21 -7.15 11.56 -23.06
CA PHE A 21 -5.85 11.03 -22.64
C PHE A 21 -4.65 11.80 -23.22
N ASN A 22 -4.82 13.08 -23.53
CA ASN A 22 -3.77 14.03 -23.94
C ASN A 22 -2.85 13.53 -25.08
N GLY A 23 -3.43 12.93 -26.13
CA GLY A 23 -2.65 12.47 -27.31
C GLY A 23 -1.91 11.13 -27.17
N SER A 24 -2.12 10.37 -26.10
CA SER A 24 -1.38 9.13 -25.81
C SER A 24 -1.70 7.91 -26.72
N TRP A 25 -2.70 7.99 -27.60
CA TRP A 25 -3.17 6.88 -28.44
C TRP A 25 -2.80 7.07 -29.92
N THR A 26 -2.28 6.00 -30.53
CA THR A 26 -2.08 5.87 -31.98
C THR A 26 -3.03 4.83 -32.57
N PRO A 27 -3.24 4.79 -33.90
CA PRO A 27 -4.02 3.73 -34.55
C PRO A 27 -3.47 2.31 -34.31
N GLU A 28 -2.17 2.16 -34.06
CA GLU A 28 -1.50 0.89 -33.81
C GLU A 28 -1.77 0.41 -32.37
N LEU A 29 -1.68 1.33 -31.39
CA LEU A 29 -2.12 1.07 -30.02
C LEU A 29 -3.61 0.72 -29.97
N TYR A 30 -4.46 1.46 -30.68
CA TYR A 30 -5.90 1.14 -30.78
C TYR A 30 -6.13 -0.26 -31.38
N ARG A 31 -5.46 -0.61 -32.49
CA ARG A 31 -5.61 -1.94 -33.09
C ARG A 31 -5.24 -3.05 -32.09
N TRP A 32 -4.13 -2.90 -31.37
CA TRP A 32 -3.65 -3.91 -30.44
C TRP A 32 -4.50 -4.03 -29.17
N TYR A 33 -4.84 -2.90 -28.55
CA TYR A 33 -5.57 -2.84 -27.27
C TYR A 33 -7.09 -2.94 -27.42
N MET A 34 -7.68 -2.53 -28.55
CA MET A 34 -9.14 -2.28 -28.66
C MET A 34 -9.82 -2.87 -29.90
N ALA A 35 -9.08 -3.43 -30.86
CA ALA A 35 -9.66 -4.09 -32.05
C ALA A 35 -9.17 -5.53 -32.30
N ARG A 36 -8.23 -6.04 -31.49
CA ARG A 36 -7.66 -7.38 -31.64
C ARG A 36 -8.68 -8.46 -31.23
N PRO A 37 -9.07 -9.40 -32.11
CA PRO A 37 -9.96 -10.50 -31.75
C PRO A 37 -9.30 -11.45 -30.75
N PHE A 38 -10.13 -12.23 -30.06
CA PHE A 38 -9.71 -13.24 -29.09
C PHE A 38 -10.74 -14.38 -29.04
N ALA A 39 -10.30 -15.64 -29.11
CA ALA A 39 -11.16 -16.84 -29.07
C ALA A 39 -12.38 -16.75 -30.02
N GLY A 40 -12.19 -16.17 -31.22
CA GLY A 40 -13.25 -15.95 -32.21
C GLY A 40 -14.19 -14.76 -31.97
N LYS A 41 -14.10 -14.05 -30.84
CA LYS A 41 -14.87 -12.83 -30.57
C LYS A 41 -14.08 -11.57 -31.00
N THR A 42 -14.74 -10.68 -31.73
CA THR A 42 -14.25 -9.33 -32.07
C THR A 42 -14.57 -8.36 -30.93
N PRO A 43 -13.69 -7.41 -30.56
CA PRO A 43 -14.02 -6.35 -29.61
C PRO A 43 -15.14 -5.42 -30.06
N ASP A 44 -15.88 -4.88 -29.10
CA ASP A 44 -16.95 -3.91 -29.33
C ASP A 44 -16.56 -2.53 -28.78
N ASN A 45 -16.96 -1.47 -29.48
CA ASN A 45 -16.69 -0.09 -29.07
C ASN A 45 -18.01 0.66 -28.88
N GLY A 46 -18.25 1.14 -27.66
CA GLY A 46 -19.51 1.77 -27.28
C GLY A 46 -19.36 3.27 -27.03
N VAL A 47 -20.27 4.06 -27.61
CA VAL A 47 -20.33 5.52 -27.46
C VAL A 47 -21.64 5.93 -26.78
N LEU A 48 -21.53 6.74 -25.73
CA LEU A 48 -22.65 7.41 -25.09
C LEU A 48 -22.84 8.79 -25.72
N MET A 49 -24.04 9.00 -26.29
CA MET A 49 -24.43 10.23 -26.97
C MET A 49 -25.35 11.09 -26.09
N ARG A 50 -25.24 12.41 -26.20
CA ARG A 50 -26.19 13.42 -25.70
C ARG A 50 -26.40 14.47 -26.77
N ASP A 51 -27.65 14.79 -27.07
CA ASP A 51 -28.02 15.85 -28.02
C ASP A 51 -27.32 15.75 -29.40
N GLY A 52 -27.11 14.51 -29.85
CA GLY A 52 -26.42 14.17 -31.10
C GLY A 52 -24.89 14.17 -31.03
N GLN A 53 -24.28 14.48 -29.87
CA GLN A 53 -22.83 14.55 -29.67
C GLN A 53 -22.30 13.41 -28.77
N PRO A 54 -21.08 12.90 -29.02
CA PRO A 54 -20.42 11.97 -28.10
C PRO A 54 -20.03 12.66 -26.80
N VAL A 55 -20.23 12.00 -25.65
CA VAL A 55 -19.83 12.54 -24.32
C VAL A 55 -18.92 11.61 -23.52
N SER A 56 -19.08 10.29 -23.69
CA SER A 56 -18.32 9.27 -22.97
C SER A 56 -18.35 7.96 -23.76
N GLY A 57 -17.42 7.03 -23.52
CA GLY A 57 -17.41 5.73 -24.19
C GLY A 57 -16.40 4.75 -23.59
N ALA A 58 -16.42 3.52 -24.06
CA ALA A 58 -15.47 2.47 -23.68
C ALA A 58 -15.38 1.40 -24.77
N GLY A 59 -14.20 0.82 -24.96
CA GLY A 59 -14.06 -0.45 -25.68
C GLY A 59 -14.17 -1.62 -24.71
N VAL A 60 -14.76 -2.72 -25.19
CA VAL A 60 -14.79 -4.02 -24.54
C VAL A 60 -13.97 -4.97 -25.39
N VAL A 61 -12.87 -5.50 -24.84
CA VAL A 61 -12.19 -6.67 -25.43
C VAL A 61 -12.57 -7.92 -24.68
N TYR A 62 -12.80 -9.02 -25.40
CA TYR A 62 -13.13 -10.30 -24.79
C TYR A 62 -11.87 -11.07 -24.41
N ARG A 63 -11.92 -11.76 -23.27
CA ARG A 63 -10.88 -12.67 -22.77
C ARG A 63 -11.54 -13.87 -22.10
N GLN A 64 -10.74 -14.90 -21.80
CA GLN A 64 -11.16 -16.01 -20.95
C GLN A 64 -10.38 -16.00 -19.65
N LEU A 65 -11.06 -16.36 -18.55
CA LEU A 65 -10.42 -16.75 -17.29
C LEU A 65 -10.59 -18.25 -17.08
N ARG A 66 -9.55 -18.92 -16.57
CA ARG A 66 -9.66 -20.25 -15.97
C ARG A 66 -9.63 -20.09 -14.46
N ASP A 67 -10.59 -20.69 -13.75
CA ASP A 67 -10.57 -20.77 -12.29
C ASP A 67 -9.82 -22.02 -11.78
N ARG A 68 -9.57 -22.09 -10.47
CA ARG A 68 -8.88 -23.21 -9.81
C ARG A 68 -9.56 -24.59 -9.98
N GLY A 69 -10.84 -24.63 -10.37
CA GLY A 69 -11.54 -25.86 -10.71
C GLY A 69 -11.30 -26.30 -12.17
N GLY A 70 -10.54 -25.53 -12.95
CA GLY A 70 -10.35 -25.72 -14.37
C GLY A 70 -11.52 -25.21 -15.23
N ARG A 71 -12.56 -24.61 -14.62
CA ARG A 71 -13.69 -24.03 -15.35
C ARG A 71 -13.22 -22.77 -16.08
N ILE A 72 -13.52 -22.71 -17.37
CA ILE A 72 -13.22 -21.56 -18.24
C ILE A 72 -14.49 -20.71 -18.35
N VAL A 73 -14.33 -19.39 -18.20
CA VAL A 73 -15.42 -18.41 -18.30
C VAL A 73 -15.02 -17.26 -19.23
N ASP A 74 -15.93 -16.84 -20.09
CA ASP A 74 -15.75 -15.65 -20.92
C ASP A 74 -15.93 -14.38 -20.07
N VAL A 75 -15.08 -13.39 -20.28
CA VAL A 75 -15.11 -12.09 -19.59
C VAL A 75 -14.94 -10.94 -20.59
N GLY A 76 -15.65 -9.83 -20.35
CA GLY A 76 -15.37 -8.56 -21.02
C GLY A 76 -14.34 -7.76 -20.24
N VAL A 77 -13.44 -7.05 -20.91
CA VAL A 77 -12.44 -6.17 -20.28
C VAL A 77 -12.58 -4.76 -20.82
N ILE A 78 -12.96 -3.83 -19.94
CA ILE A 78 -13.02 -2.39 -20.22
C ILE A 78 -11.62 -1.89 -20.56
N THR A 79 -11.49 -1.37 -21.78
CA THR A 79 -10.26 -0.78 -22.31
C THR A 79 -10.55 0.63 -22.82
N GLY A 80 -9.66 1.58 -22.49
CA GLY A 80 -9.77 2.96 -22.96
C GLY A 80 -11.06 3.68 -22.56
N ALA A 81 -11.66 3.41 -21.40
CA ALA A 81 -12.89 4.10 -20.98
C ALA A 81 -12.66 5.61 -20.79
N TRP A 82 -13.40 6.42 -21.52
CA TRP A 82 -13.21 7.86 -21.64
C TRP A 82 -14.48 8.67 -21.34
N THR A 83 -14.28 9.90 -20.85
CA THR A 83 -15.29 10.96 -20.76
C THR A 83 -14.61 12.25 -21.18
N LEU A 84 -15.17 12.92 -22.20
CA LEU A 84 -14.57 14.14 -22.77
C LEU A 84 -14.49 15.25 -21.71
N PRO A 85 -13.47 16.12 -21.74
CA PRO A 85 -13.25 17.16 -20.73
C PRO A 85 -14.49 17.96 -20.37
N GLU A 86 -15.24 18.41 -21.37
CA GLU A 86 -16.47 19.20 -21.24
C GLU A 86 -17.68 18.43 -20.66
N ALA A 87 -17.63 17.09 -20.63
CA ALA A 87 -18.71 16.22 -20.17
C ALA A 87 -18.44 15.59 -18.78
N ARG A 88 -17.33 15.96 -18.13
CA ARG A 88 -16.94 15.45 -16.80
C ARG A 88 -17.87 15.98 -15.70
N GLY A 89 -17.95 15.27 -14.59
CA GLY A 89 -18.84 15.61 -13.45
C GLY A 89 -20.28 15.12 -13.60
N HIS A 90 -20.82 15.00 -14.82
CA HIS A 90 -22.21 14.62 -15.11
C HIS A 90 -22.54 13.11 -14.92
N GLY A 91 -21.69 12.35 -14.24
CA GLY A 91 -21.93 10.91 -13.94
C GLY A 91 -21.77 9.94 -15.12
N TYR A 92 -21.55 10.43 -16.34
CA TYR A 92 -21.51 9.61 -17.57
C TYR A 92 -20.52 8.44 -17.53
N PHE A 93 -19.37 8.55 -16.85
CA PHE A 93 -18.44 7.43 -16.67
C PHE A 93 -19.12 6.24 -15.97
N THR A 94 -19.82 6.48 -14.84
CA THR A 94 -20.53 5.42 -14.10
C THR A 94 -21.62 4.79 -14.97
N GLN A 95 -22.34 5.60 -15.74
CA GLN A 95 -23.34 5.11 -16.70
C GLN A 95 -22.71 4.23 -17.78
N VAL A 96 -21.57 4.62 -18.37
CA VAL A 96 -20.85 3.80 -19.36
C VAL A 96 -20.43 2.46 -18.75
N MET A 97 -19.96 2.42 -17.50
CA MET A 97 -19.63 1.15 -16.82
C MET A 97 -20.86 0.26 -16.62
N GLN A 98 -22.00 0.83 -16.21
CA GLN A 98 -23.26 0.09 -16.01
C GLN A 98 -23.83 -0.44 -17.34
N GLU A 99 -23.86 0.38 -18.39
CA GLU A 99 -24.32 -0.03 -19.73
C GLU A 99 -23.36 -1.05 -20.36
N SER A 100 -22.06 -1.00 -20.05
CA SER A 100 -21.09 -2.02 -20.47
C SER A 100 -21.28 -3.35 -19.73
N ALA A 101 -21.56 -3.32 -18.43
CA ALA A 101 -21.84 -4.55 -17.66
C ALA A 101 -23.07 -5.28 -18.17
N ALA A 102 -24.15 -4.53 -18.45
CA ALA A 102 -25.36 -5.07 -19.06
C ALA A 102 -25.11 -5.63 -20.48
N TYR A 103 -24.27 -4.95 -21.27
CA TYR A 103 -23.93 -5.40 -22.63
C TYR A 103 -23.11 -6.70 -22.63
N VAL A 104 -22.04 -6.81 -21.83
CA VAL A 104 -21.21 -8.04 -21.85
C VAL A 104 -21.93 -9.25 -21.27
N ALA A 105 -22.85 -9.06 -20.34
CA ALA A 105 -23.74 -10.11 -19.86
C ALA A 105 -24.66 -10.62 -20.99
N ALA A 106 -25.15 -9.73 -21.86
CA ALA A 106 -25.90 -10.12 -23.06
C ALA A 106 -25.04 -10.82 -24.12
N GLN A 107 -23.71 -10.61 -24.11
CA GLN A 107 -22.73 -11.34 -24.92
C GLN A 107 -22.21 -12.64 -24.25
N GLY A 108 -22.89 -13.10 -23.19
CA GLY A 108 -22.61 -14.35 -22.50
C GLY A 108 -21.38 -14.35 -21.59
N CYS A 109 -20.85 -13.19 -21.21
CA CYS A 109 -19.71 -13.10 -20.30
C CYS A 109 -20.17 -13.15 -18.83
N GLU A 110 -19.46 -13.89 -17.97
CA GLU A 110 -19.76 -13.93 -16.53
C GLU A 110 -19.32 -12.66 -15.79
N LEU A 111 -18.30 -11.95 -16.30
CA LEU A 111 -17.70 -10.79 -15.64
C LEU A 111 -17.40 -9.64 -16.60
N LEU A 112 -17.42 -8.43 -16.06
CA LEU A 112 -16.78 -7.25 -16.64
C LEU A 112 -15.57 -6.86 -15.77
N LEU A 113 -14.38 -6.82 -16.36
CA LEU A 113 -13.14 -6.41 -15.71
C LEU A 113 -12.74 -4.99 -16.13
N GLY A 114 -11.93 -4.31 -15.32
CA GLY A 114 -11.33 -3.02 -15.69
C GLY A 114 -10.26 -2.59 -14.70
N PHE A 115 -9.21 -1.93 -15.19
CA PHE A 115 -8.05 -1.52 -14.40
C PHE A 115 -8.10 -0.01 -14.13
N VAL A 116 -8.00 0.38 -12.85
CA VAL A 116 -8.15 1.77 -12.39
C VAL A 116 -7.22 2.05 -11.21
N THR A 117 -6.70 3.28 -11.10
CA THR A 117 -6.03 3.75 -9.88
C THR A 117 -7.09 4.00 -8.80
N ASP A 118 -6.86 3.50 -7.59
CA ASP A 118 -7.92 3.40 -6.58
C ASP A 118 -8.56 4.75 -6.20
N ASP A 119 -7.73 5.79 -6.02
CA ASP A 119 -8.16 7.13 -5.63
C ASP A 119 -8.64 8.03 -6.78
N ASN A 120 -8.51 7.61 -8.04
CA ASN A 120 -8.84 8.48 -9.16
C ASN A 120 -10.37 8.51 -9.43
N ALA A 121 -10.80 9.39 -10.36
CA ALA A 121 -12.20 9.53 -10.71
C ALA A 121 -12.82 8.24 -11.27
N SER A 122 -12.05 7.44 -12.01
CA SER A 122 -12.47 6.15 -12.56
C SER A 122 -12.61 5.07 -11.49
N GLY A 123 -11.71 5.00 -10.50
CA GLY A 123 -11.83 4.10 -9.34
C GLY A 123 -13.08 4.40 -8.50
N LYS A 124 -13.32 5.68 -8.23
CA LYS A 124 -14.55 6.18 -7.58
C LYS A 124 -15.81 5.95 -8.44
N GLY A 125 -15.68 5.97 -9.76
CA GLY A 125 -16.74 5.61 -10.72
C GLY A 125 -17.08 4.12 -10.72
N MET A 126 -16.07 3.24 -10.78
CA MET A 126 -16.21 1.78 -10.72
C MET A 126 -16.93 1.34 -9.44
N ARG A 127 -16.54 1.87 -8.27
CA ARG A 127 -17.23 1.57 -7.01
C ARG A 127 -18.69 2.01 -7.00
N ARG A 128 -19.02 3.15 -7.62
CA ARG A 128 -20.42 3.61 -7.79
C ARG A 128 -21.22 2.77 -8.79
N ALA A 129 -20.55 2.11 -9.72
CA ALA A 129 -21.16 1.14 -10.63
C ALA A 129 -21.35 -0.27 -9.98
N GLY A 130 -20.86 -0.48 -8.76
CA GLY A 130 -20.98 -1.74 -8.03
C GLY A 130 -19.78 -2.71 -8.18
N ALA A 131 -18.65 -2.27 -8.73
CA ALA A 131 -17.49 -3.14 -8.95
C ALA A 131 -16.81 -3.55 -7.64
N TRP A 132 -16.45 -4.84 -7.54
CA TRP A 132 -15.54 -5.33 -6.49
C TRP A 132 -14.10 -4.88 -6.82
N MET A 133 -13.50 -4.11 -5.91
CA MET A 133 -12.10 -3.69 -6.05
C MET A 133 -11.15 -4.81 -5.61
N ILE A 134 -10.36 -5.36 -6.54
CA ILE A 134 -9.25 -6.27 -6.23
C ILE A 134 -7.97 -5.44 -6.22
N PRO A 135 -7.15 -5.48 -5.14
CA PRO A 135 -5.89 -4.74 -5.08
C PRO A 135 -4.86 -5.33 -6.05
N THR A 136 -4.20 -4.47 -6.81
CA THR A 136 -3.17 -4.85 -7.80
C THR A 136 -2.05 -3.80 -7.78
N THR A 137 -0.83 -4.19 -8.12
CA THR A 137 0.36 -3.33 -7.96
C THR A 137 1.10 -3.16 -9.28
N TYR A 138 1.47 -1.91 -9.58
CA TYR A 138 2.50 -1.59 -10.57
C TYR A 138 3.85 -1.45 -9.87
N LEU A 139 4.84 -2.24 -10.29
CA LEU A 139 6.24 -2.02 -9.95
C LEU A 139 6.85 -1.08 -10.99
N LEU A 140 7.61 -0.09 -10.51
CA LEU A 140 8.37 0.86 -11.32
C LEU A 140 9.75 1.04 -10.70
N SER A 141 10.83 0.76 -11.44
CA SER A 141 12.18 1.15 -11.03
C SER A 141 12.55 2.52 -11.61
N SER A 142 12.98 3.45 -10.76
CA SER A 142 13.70 4.64 -11.23
C SER A 142 15.13 4.25 -11.64
N THR A 143 15.80 5.11 -12.39
CA THR A 143 17.21 4.97 -12.79
C THR A 143 18.20 5.36 -11.67
N THR A 144 17.77 5.36 -10.41
CA THR A 144 18.42 6.13 -9.33
C THR A 144 18.75 5.34 -8.06
N THR A 145 18.73 4.00 -8.11
CA THR A 145 19.07 3.14 -6.97
C THR A 145 19.99 1.99 -7.40
N GLY A 146 21.31 2.19 -7.23
CA GLY A 146 22.28 1.10 -7.28
C GLY A 146 22.23 0.27 -5.99
N SER A 147 22.26 -1.06 -6.13
CA SER A 147 22.42 -2.03 -5.04
C SER A 147 23.13 -3.25 -5.60
N GLU A 148 24.14 -3.79 -4.93
CA GLU A 148 24.98 -4.87 -5.48
C GLU A 148 24.56 -6.28 -5.00
N ALA A 149 23.27 -6.45 -4.66
CA ALA A 149 22.75 -7.66 -4.04
C ALA A 149 22.39 -8.76 -5.06
N GLY A 150 23.37 -9.62 -5.39
CA GLY A 150 23.13 -11.02 -5.75
C GLY A 150 22.25 -11.30 -6.97
N TYR A 151 22.34 -10.49 -8.04
CA TYR A 151 21.49 -10.64 -9.22
C TYR A 151 21.67 -11.99 -9.94
N LEU A 152 20.55 -12.66 -10.22
CA LEU A 152 20.49 -13.74 -11.22
C LEU A 152 20.91 -13.21 -12.59
N LYS A 153 21.72 -13.99 -13.32
CA LYS A 153 22.17 -13.66 -14.67
C LYS A 153 20.96 -13.57 -15.62
N VAL A 154 20.88 -12.49 -16.41
CA VAL A 154 19.87 -12.36 -17.49
C VAL A 154 20.56 -12.53 -18.85
N LEU A 155 19.98 -13.35 -19.71
CA LEU A 155 20.42 -13.61 -21.08
C LEU A 155 19.23 -13.61 -22.04
N PRO A 156 19.43 -13.38 -23.36
CA PRO A 156 18.46 -13.79 -24.36
C PRO A 156 18.20 -15.31 -24.29
N SER A 157 16.98 -15.74 -24.61
CA SER A 157 16.69 -17.17 -24.88
C SER A 157 16.10 -17.34 -26.27
N ASP A 158 16.40 -18.50 -26.83
CA ASP A 158 15.91 -19.11 -28.06
C ASP A 158 14.57 -19.86 -27.91
N ALA A 159 13.93 -19.77 -26.74
CA ALA A 159 12.71 -20.50 -26.40
C ALA A 159 11.54 -20.16 -27.35
N GLY A 160 10.87 -21.19 -27.86
CA GLY A 160 9.82 -21.04 -28.88
C GLY A 160 8.49 -20.52 -28.32
N PRO A 161 7.62 -19.90 -29.15
CA PRO A 161 6.25 -19.58 -28.76
C PRO A 161 5.47 -20.80 -28.23
N GLU A 162 5.69 -21.97 -28.81
CA GLU A 162 5.09 -23.25 -28.43
C GLU A 162 5.52 -23.71 -27.03
N GLU A 163 6.80 -23.54 -26.70
CA GLU A 163 7.38 -23.86 -25.38
C GLU A 163 6.81 -22.93 -24.30
N LEU A 164 6.84 -21.62 -24.55
CA LEU A 164 6.32 -20.61 -23.64
C LEU A 164 4.81 -20.75 -23.42
N TYR A 165 4.05 -21.12 -24.46
CA TYR A 165 2.63 -21.42 -24.38
C TYR A 165 2.32 -22.70 -23.57
N ALA A 166 3.14 -23.75 -23.73
CA ALA A 166 3.02 -24.96 -22.90
C ALA A 166 3.31 -24.65 -21.43
N LEU A 167 4.42 -23.95 -21.13
CA LEU A 167 4.79 -23.51 -19.79
C LEU A 167 3.73 -22.61 -19.15
N HIS A 168 3.11 -21.71 -19.93
CA HIS A 168 2.00 -20.88 -19.47
C HIS A 168 0.78 -21.73 -19.07
N ASN A 169 0.39 -22.70 -19.89
CA ASN A 169 -0.82 -23.51 -19.67
C ASN A 169 -0.70 -24.54 -18.54
N LEU A 170 0.53 -24.99 -18.21
CA LEU A 170 0.79 -25.93 -17.12
C LEU A 170 0.43 -25.38 -15.72
N ARG A 171 0.34 -24.05 -15.53
CA ARG A 171 -0.04 -23.42 -14.25
C ARG A 171 -1.55 -23.53 -13.99
N SER A 172 -1.94 -24.55 -13.23
CA SER A 172 -3.34 -24.90 -12.92
C SER A 172 -3.81 -24.52 -11.51
N ASP A 173 -2.91 -24.00 -10.67
CA ASP A 173 -3.08 -23.72 -9.24
C ASP A 173 -3.72 -22.34 -8.93
N ALA A 174 -3.73 -21.44 -9.91
CA ALA A 174 -4.21 -20.07 -9.78
C ALA A 174 -5.33 -19.76 -10.78
N THR A 175 -6.29 -18.93 -10.34
CA THR A 175 -7.25 -18.29 -11.26
C THR A 175 -6.51 -17.24 -12.09
N GLY A 176 -6.64 -17.28 -13.41
CA GLY A 176 -5.92 -16.37 -14.30
C GLY A 176 -6.46 -16.33 -15.72
N TYR A 177 -5.88 -15.46 -16.56
CA TYR A 177 -6.21 -15.44 -17.99
C TYR A 177 -5.84 -16.76 -18.65
N TYR A 178 -6.76 -17.30 -19.44
CA TYR A 178 -6.61 -18.55 -20.18
C TYR A 178 -6.52 -18.26 -21.68
N TYR A 179 -5.75 -19.08 -22.41
CA TYR A 179 -5.53 -18.95 -23.84
C TYR A 179 -5.73 -20.31 -24.50
N GLN A 180 -6.90 -20.53 -25.09
CA GLN A 180 -7.28 -21.81 -25.71
C GLN A 180 -6.42 -22.18 -26.92
N HIS A 181 -5.85 -21.17 -27.60
CA HIS A 181 -5.02 -21.35 -28.78
C HIS A 181 -3.69 -20.60 -28.68
N LEU A 182 -2.67 -21.12 -29.37
CA LEU A 182 -1.34 -20.51 -29.43
C LEU A 182 -1.39 -19.11 -30.04
N ASP A 183 -2.22 -18.87 -31.07
CA ASP A 183 -2.35 -17.55 -31.69
C ASP A 183 -2.94 -16.50 -30.73
N ASP A 184 -3.96 -16.85 -29.93
CA ASP A 184 -4.51 -15.96 -28.90
C ASP A 184 -3.43 -15.54 -27.90
N TRP A 185 -2.59 -16.48 -27.48
CA TRP A 185 -1.46 -16.24 -26.58
C TRP A 185 -0.35 -15.41 -27.25
N ARG A 186 0.06 -15.78 -28.47
CA ARG A 186 1.10 -15.09 -29.24
C ARG A 186 0.71 -13.62 -29.51
N SER A 187 -0.58 -13.38 -29.79
CA SER A 187 -1.16 -12.04 -29.97
C SER A 187 -1.06 -11.14 -28.73
N GLN A 188 -1.01 -11.73 -27.53
CA GLN A 188 -0.95 -11.02 -26.25
C GLN A 188 0.50 -10.76 -25.80
N PHE A 189 1.39 -11.73 -26.00
CA PHE A 189 2.73 -11.69 -25.40
C PHE A 189 3.83 -11.33 -26.40
N LEU A 190 3.72 -11.72 -27.68
CA LEU A 190 4.80 -11.56 -28.68
C LEU A 190 4.45 -10.58 -29.82
N GLU A 191 3.23 -10.61 -30.36
CA GLU A 191 2.81 -9.72 -31.47
C GLU A 191 2.38 -8.34 -30.95
N ARG A 192 3.32 -7.57 -30.40
CA ARG A 192 3.04 -6.32 -29.67
C ARG A 192 3.39 -5.07 -30.46
N THR A 193 2.91 -3.91 -30.00
CA THR A 193 3.16 -2.61 -30.65
C THR A 193 4.64 -2.19 -30.61
N TYR A 194 5.41 -2.70 -29.66
CA TYR A 194 6.85 -2.48 -29.51
C TYR A 194 7.61 -3.81 -29.55
N PRO A 195 8.92 -3.82 -29.83
CA PRO A 195 9.73 -5.04 -29.87
C PRO A 195 9.62 -5.86 -28.59
N VAL A 196 9.66 -7.18 -28.71
CA VAL A 196 9.57 -8.12 -27.60
C VAL A 196 10.83 -8.97 -27.55
N GLU A 197 11.42 -9.09 -26.36
CA GLU A 197 12.51 -10.00 -26.06
C GLU A 197 12.02 -11.18 -25.22
N ILE A 198 12.53 -12.36 -25.54
CA ILE A 198 12.42 -13.55 -24.69
C ILE A 198 13.75 -13.71 -23.96
N LEU A 199 13.71 -13.72 -22.63
CA LEU A 199 14.87 -13.71 -21.76
C LEU A 199 14.87 -14.94 -20.85
N ARG A 200 16.06 -15.44 -20.52
CA ARG A 200 16.32 -16.41 -19.45
C ARG A 200 16.92 -15.67 -18.26
N VAL A 201 16.43 -15.96 -17.06
CA VAL A 201 16.79 -15.30 -15.80
C VAL A 201 17.16 -16.37 -14.78
N GLY A 202 18.44 -16.43 -14.41
CA GLY A 202 18.99 -17.62 -13.76
C GLY A 202 19.11 -18.77 -14.76
N GLU A 203 18.78 -19.98 -14.33
CA GLU A 203 18.92 -21.20 -15.16
C GLU A 203 17.62 -21.59 -15.86
N GLU A 204 16.50 -21.68 -15.11
CA GLU A 204 15.23 -22.21 -15.63
C GLU A 204 14.15 -21.16 -15.92
N THR A 205 14.16 -20.00 -15.24
CA THR A 205 13.08 -19.02 -15.37
C THR A 205 13.17 -18.25 -16.70
N LEU A 206 12.09 -18.30 -17.48
CA LEU A 206 11.91 -17.52 -18.71
C LEU A 206 11.06 -16.27 -18.47
N ALA A 207 11.30 -15.19 -19.22
CA ALA A 207 10.55 -13.94 -19.15
C ALA A 207 10.30 -13.36 -20.55
N ILE A 208 9.20 -12.63 -20.71
CA ILE A 208 8.82 -11.92 -21.94
C ILE A 208 8.75 -10.42 -21.63
N VAL A 209 9.57 -9.61 -22.30
CA VAL A 209 9.71 -8.17 -22.05
C VAL A 209 9.40 -7.36 -23.31
N GLU A 210 8.47 -6.41 -23.21
CA GLU A 210 8.18 -5.42 -24.25
C GLU A 210 9.10 -4.20 -24.06
N GLN A 211 9.90 -3.88 -25.08
CA GLN A 211 10.79 -2.72 -25.12
C GLN A 211 10.04 -1.45 -25.57
N ALA A 212 9.19 -0.91 -24.69
CA ALA A 212 8.53 0.37 -24.94
C ALA A 212 9.52 1.56 -24.89
N PRO A 213 9.15 2.75 -25.41
CA PRO A 213 9.98 3.95 -25.32
C PRO A 213 10.30 4.29 -23.85
N GLY A 214 11.59 4.30 -23.50
CA GLY A 214 12.08 4.56 -22.13
C GLY A 214 11.81 3.48 -21.06
N THR A 215 11.06 2.41 -21.38
CA THR A 215 10.62 1.42 -20.38
C THR A 215 10.65 -0.02 -20.91
N ASP A 216 11.34 -0.92 -20.20
CA ASP A 216 11.18 -2.37 -20.33
C ASP A 216 9.96 -2.81 -19.52
N ARG A 217 8.97 -3.42 -20.17
CA ARG A 217 7.71 -3.83 -19.56
C ARG A 217 7.60 -5.36 -19.54
N LEU A 218 7.67 -5.96 -18.36
CA LEU A 218 7.43 -7.39 -18.18
C LEU A 218 5.99 -7.74 -18.55
N GLN A 219 5.83 -8.63 -19.53
CA GLN A 219 4.52 -9.14 -19.98
C GLN A 219 4.18 -10.50 -19.38
N TRP A 220 5.19 -11.36 -19.19
CA TRP A 220 5.04 -12.70 -18.60
C TRP A 220 6.35 -13.15 -17.94
N LEU A 221 6.21 -13.93 -16.86
CA LEU A 221 7.32 -14.54 -16.13
C LEU A 221 6.98 -16.01 -15.87
N GLY A 222 7.78 -16.91 -16.42
CA GLY A 222 7.76 -18.36 -16.22
C GLY A 222 8.45 -18.79 -14.92
N GLY A 223 8.85 -20.05 -14.83
CA GLY A 223 9.58 -20.59 -13.68
C GLY A 223 8.78 -20.71 -12.38
N ASP A 224 9.51 -20.85 -11.27
CA ASP A 224 9.01 -20.96 -9.90
C ASP A 224 8.70 -19.59 -9.29
N SER A 225 7.57 -19.49 -8.60
CA SER A 225 7.14 -18.33 -7.81
C SER A 225 8.18 -17.87 -6.78
N ALA A 226 8.89 -18.78 -6.12
CA ALA A 226 9.89 -18.41 -5.10
C ALA A 226 11.10 -17.67 -5.71
N GLN A 227 11.32 -17.79 -7.02
CA GLN A 227 12.37 -17.04 -7.73
C GLN A 227 11.90 -15.65 -8.21
N TYR A 228 10.59 -15.37 -8.25
CA TYR A 228 10.05 -14.16 -8.90
C TYR A 228 10.67 -12.86 -8.38
N ALA A 229 10.90 -12.72 -7.07
CA ALA A 229 11.54 -11.51 -6.53
C ALA A 229 12.97 -11.31 -7.03
N ALA A 230 13.76 -12.38 -7.15
CA ALA A 230 15.11 -12.32 -7.68
C ALA A 230 15.09 -12.03 -9.18
N CYS A 231 14.19 -12.69 -9.93
CA CYS A 231 14.01 -12.45 -11.35
C CYS A 231 13.57 -11.01 -11.67
N LEU A 232 12.60 -10.47 -10.92
CA LEU A 232 12.17 -9.07 -11.04
C LEU A 232 13.29 -8.08 -10.72
N ALA A 233 14.13 -8.37 -9.72
CA ALA A 233 15.29 -7.54 -9.40
C ALA A 233 16.33 -7.54 -10.52
N SER A 234 16.65 -8.71 -11.08
CA SER A 234 17.58 -8.85 -12.20
C SER A 234 17.09 -8.20 -13.50
N LEU A 235 15.78 -8.30 -13.78
CA LEU A 235 15.17 -7.63 -14.93
C LEU A 235 15.16 -6.10 -14.75
N ALA A 236 14.92 -5.60 -13.54
CA ALA A 236 15.04 -4.18 -13.23
C ALA A 236 16.49 -3.67 -13.37
N ALA A 237 17.46 -4.41 -12.83
CA ALA A 237 18.88 -4.08 -12.95
C ALA A 237 19.37 -4.10 -14.41
N ARG A 238 18.88 -5.03 -15.24
CA ARG A 238 19.12 -5.04 -16.69
C ARG A 238 18.61 -3.78 -17.36
N ALA A 239 17.37 -3.37 -17.08
CA ALA A 239 16.79 -2.17 -17.66
C ALA A 239 17.56 -0.91 -17.22
N GLN A 240 17.88 -0.79 -15.94
CA GLN A 240 18.69 0.31 -15.39
C GLN A 240 20.09 0.38 -16.04
N ALA A 241 20.75 -0.76 -16.27
CA ALA A 241 22.05 -0.84 -16.95
C ALA A 241 21.99 -0.44 -18.44
N ALA A 242 20.78 -0.36 -19.03
CA ALA A 242 20.52 0.15 -20.38
C ALA A 242 19.92 1.57 -20.37
N ASP A 243 19.95 2.29 -19.24
CA ASP A 243 19.31 3.59 -18.99
C ASP A 243 17.79 3.59 -19.29
N ARG A 244 17.11 2.53 -18.85
CA ARG A 244 15.67 2.32 -19.05
C ARG A 244 14.97 2.05 -17.71
N GLN A 245 13.72 2.50 -17.60
CA GLN A 245 12.85 2.12 -16.48
C GLN A 245 12.42 0.66 -16.64
N PHE A 246 12.17 -0.05 -15.55
CA PHE A 246 11.47 -1.33 -15.56
C PHE A 246 10.06 -1.18 -15.02
N PHE A 247 9.11 -1.82 -15.69
CA PHE A 247 7.70 -1.89 -15.30
C PHE A 247 7.25 -3.35 -15.22
N ALA A 248 6.53 -3.69 -14.14
CA ALA A 248 5.83 -4.96 -14.02
C ALA A 248 4.47 -4.77 -13.33
N PHE A 249 3.53 -5.68 -13.59
CA PHE A 249 2.20 -5.69 -13.00
C PHE A 249 1.94 -6.99 -12.24
N GLY A 250 1.33 -6.91 -11.06
CA GLY A 250 0.97 -8.06 -10.23
C GLY A 250 -0.43 -7.95 -9.64
N CYS A 251 -1.23 -9.01 -9.78
CA CYS A 251 -2.61 -9.08 -9.27
C CYS A 251 -2.73 -9.61 -7.83
N ALA A 252 -1.64 -10.10 -7.24
CA ALA A 252 -1.67 -10.84 -5.99
C ALA A 252 -1.06 -10.02 -4.84
N PRO A 253 -1.49 -10.31 -3.60
CA PRO A 253 -0.75 -9.92 -2.42
C PRO A 253 0.73 -10.32 -2.49
N TRP A 254 1.14 -11.31 -3.29
CA TRP A 254 2.53 -11.81 -3.40
C TRP A 254 3.61 -10.81 -3.78
N LEU A 255 3.31 -9.55 -4.11
CA LEU A 255 4.29 -8.47 -4.21
C LEU A 255 4.60 -7.83 -2.85
N ALA A 256 3.61 -7.84 -1.94
CA ALA A 256 3.73 -7.58 -0.51
C ALA A 256 3.98 -8.88 0.30
N ASP A 257 3.56 -10.06 -0.16
CA ASP A 257 4.03 -11.33 0.42
C ASP A 257 5.44 -11.66 -0.07
N ASN A 258 5.93 -11.04 -1.16
CA ASN A 258 7.37 -10.92 -1.39
C ASN A 258 8.03 -9.83 -0.55
N LEU A 259 7.30 -9.00 0.19
CA LEU A 259 7.87 -8.41 1.39
C LEU A 259 8.06 -9.51 2.44
N ALA A 260 7.09 -10.40 2.69
CA ALA A 260 7.24 -11.51 3.63
C ALA A 260 8.33 -12.55 3.24
N GLU A 261 8.50 -12.86 1.94
CA GLU A 261 9.50 -13.79 1.42
C GLU A 261 10.88 -13.15 1.30
N ARG A 262 10.98 -11.86 0.91
CA ARG A 262 12.24 -11.10 1.08
C ARG A 262 12.56 -10.86 2.55
N ILE A 263 11.57 -10.72 3.42
CA ILE A 263 11.74 -10.74 4.88
C ILE A 263 12.26 -12.11 5.32
N HIS A 264 11.79 -13.22 4.75
CA HIS A 264 12.33 -14.54 5.05
C HIS A 264 13.78 -14.70 4.58
N MET A 265 14.13 -14.24 3.38
CA MET A 265 15.52 -14.19 2.91
C MET A 265 16.39 -13.23 3.73
N LEU A 266 15.86 -12.08 4.17
CA LEU A 266 16.55 -11.14 5.05
C LEU A 266 16.76 -11.73 6.46
N GLN A 267 15.75 -12.42 7.01
CA GLN A 267 15.81 -13.20 8.25
C GLN A 267 16.88 -14.30 8.17
N GLN A 268 17.07 -14.94 7.02
CA GLN A 268 18.17 -15.90 6.81
C GLN A 268 19.53 -15.20 6.58
N SER A 269 19.56 -13.94 6.13
CA SER A 269 20.81 -13.16 5.98
C SER A 269 21.30 -12.51 7.28
N GLY A 270 20.40 -12.28 8.25
CA GLY A 270 20.65 -11.67 9.56
C GLY A 270 20.98 -10.17 9.48
N PRO A 271 20.09 -9.23 9.89
CA PRO A 271 19.16 -9.36 11.03
C PRO A 271 17.67 -9.29 10.67
N ALA A 272 16.80 -9.36 11.69
CA ALA A 272 15.35 -9.54 11.56
C ALA A 272 14.55 -8.31 11.05
N ALA A 273 13.26 -8.55 10.78
CA ALA A 273 12.32 -7.61 10.18
C ALA A 273 11.15 -7.23 11.11
N MET A 274 10.41 -6.18 10.72
CA MET A 274 9.22 -5.68 11.43
C MET A 274 7.95 -5.87 10.59
N CYS A 275 6.80 -6.04 11.24
CA CYS A 275 5.48 -6.04 10.60
C CYS A 275 4.47 -5.20 11.41
N PRO A 276 4.12 -3.98 10.94
CA PRO A 276 3.06 -3.17 11.54
C PRO A 276 1.84 -2.97 10.61
N LYS A 277 0.72 -2.58 11.23
CA LYS A 277 -0.51 -2.16 10.55
C LYS A 277 -0.50 -0.65 10.31
N VAL A 278 -0.21 -0.22 9.08
CA VAL A 278 -0.08 1.20 8.70
C VAL A 278 -1.43 1.91 8.58
N VAL A 279 -1.52 3.12 9.13
CA VAL A 279 -2.54 4.14 8.82
C VAL A 279 -1.84 5.48 8.68
N LEU A 280 -2.06 6.19 7.57
CA LEU A 280 -1.45 7.50 7.30
C LEU A 280 -2.39 8.64 7.73
N ARG A 281 -1.82 9.71 8.30
CA ARG A 281 -2.51 10.96 8.65
C ARG A 281 -1.63 12.19 8.42
N PRO A 282 -2.22 13.37 8.19
CA PRO A 282 -1.49 14.62 8.02
C PRO A 282 -1.05 15.21 9.37
N ASP A 283 0.04 15.98 9.33
CA ASP A 283 0.72 16.52 10.51
C ASP A 283 -0.14 17.48 11.36
N GLY A 284 0.20 17.55 12.66
CA GLY A 284 -0.40 18.50 13.59
C GLY A 284 0.39 18.61 14.90
N ASN A 285 0.17 19.71 15.63
CA ASN A 285 1.01 20.19 16.75
C ASN A 285 1.26 19.16 17.88
N LEU A 286 0.43 18.12 18.00
CA LEU A 286 0.64 17.05 18.99
C LEU A 286 1.85 16.17 18.61
N ALA A 287 2.02 15.84 17.33
CA ALA A 287 3.14 15.04 16.84
C ALA A 287 4.48 15.79 16.98
N GLU A 288 4.47 17.10 16.77
CA GLU A 288 5.63 17.99 16.94
C GLU A 288 6.08 18.12 18.41
N LEU A 289 5.13 18.17 19.35
CA LEU A 289 5.45 18.12 20.79
C LEU A 289 5.93 16.73 21.23
N GLN A 290 5.40 15.66 20.64
CA GLN A 290 5.80 14.29 20.94
C GLN A 290 7.19 13.95 20.38
N SER A 291 7.56 14.43 19.19
CA SER A 291 8.89 14.15 18.64
C SER A 291 10.01 14.70 19.54
N ILE A 292 9.83 15.89 20.12
CA ILE A 292 10.78 16.50 21.06
C ILE A 292 10.95 15.66 22.34
N GLU A 293 9.85 15.17 22.94
CA GLU A 293 9.87 14.33 24.15
C GLU A 293 10.61 12.99 23.92
N TYR A 294 10.60 12.48 22.67
CA TYR A 294 11.15 11.17 22.32
C TYR A 294 12.51 11.24 21.59
N VAL A 295 12.98 12.38 21.08
CA VAL A 295 14.33 12.47 20.45
C VAL A 295 15.44 12.09 21.42
N LEU A 296 15.34 12.53 22.68
CA LEU A 296 16.33 12.30 23.73
C LEU A 296 16.68 10.80 23.94
N PRO A 297 15.73 9.86 24.06
CA PRO A 297 16.05 8.44 24.15
C PRO A 297 16.73 7.78 22.94
N PHE A 298 16.82 8.40 21.76
CA PHE A 298 17.42 7.72 20.57
C PHE A 298 18.94 7.88 20.43
N ASP A 299 19.58 8.78 21.18
CA ASP A 299 21.05 8.87 21.28
C ASP A 299 21.67 7.72 22.10
N LEU A 300 20.85 6.87 22.72
CA LEU A 300 21.24 5.90 23.74
C LEU A 300 21.91 4.62 23.17
N GLY A 301 21.83 4.38 21.86
CA GLY A 301 22.47 3.22 21.22
C GLY A 301 21.99 2.98 19.79
N ARG A 302 22.56 3.71 18.81
CA ARG A 302 22.12 3.61 17.41
C ARG A 302 23.24 3.75 16.38
N SER A 303 23.49 2.68 15.64
CA SER A 303 24.04 2.77 14.28
C SER A 303 22.92 3.24 13.35
N SER A 304 22.82 4.55 13.11
CA SER A 304 21.77 5.13 12.25
C SER A 304 22.25 5.37 10.82
N LEU A 305 21.36 5.14 9.84
CA LEU A 305 21.56 5.54 8.44
C LEU A 305 21.06 6.96 8.13
N SER A 306 20.53 7.69 9.12
CA SER A 306 19.99 9.06 8.95
C SER A 306 19.95 9.85 10.28
N PRO A 307 20.16 11.18 10.28
CA PRO A 307 20.20 12.00 11.50
C PRO A 307 18.82 12.52 11.97
N GLN A 308 17.72 11.78 11.77
CA GLN A 308 16.35 12.22 12.13
C GLN A 308 15.45 11.08 12.67
N THR A 309 14.51 11.46 13.57
CA THR A 309 13.53 10.63 14.31
C THR A 309 12.44 11.62 14.85
N VAL A 310 11.18 11.33 15.23
CA VAL A 310 10.37 10.12 15.58
C VAL A 310 8.91 10.30 15.01
N THR A 311 7.74 9.76 15.44
CA THR A 311 7.26 9.03 16.65
C THR A 311 6.00 8.18 16.37
N SER A 312 6.00 6.87 16.70
CA SER A 312 5.15 6.19 17.72
C SER A 312 4.92 4.70 17.43
N GLY A 313 4.75 3.89 18.49
CA GLY A 313 3.95 2.65 18.47
C GLY A 313 4.53 1.38 17.85
N THR A 314 5.76 1.34 17.34
CA THR A 314 6.49 0.07 17.08
C THR A 314 8.00 0.27 17.06
N ALA A 315 8.76 -0.68 17.61
CA ALA A 315 10.21 -0.79 17.43
C ALA A 315 10.55 -2.10 16.69
N VAL A 316 11.71 -2.15 16.01
CA VAL A 316 12.19 -3.40 15.38
C VAL A 316 12.91 -4.20 16.45
N TYR A 317 12.46 -5.42 16.67
CA TYR A 317 13.12 -6.38 17.56
C TYR A 317 13.73 -7.52 16.73
N ASP A 318 14.92 -7.97 17.11
CA ASP A 318 15.39 -9.27 16.63
C ASP A 318 14.42 -10.37 17.09
N LEU A 319 14.20 -11.41 16.27
CA LEU A 319 13.16 -12.41 16.56
C LEU A 319 13.50 -13.24 17.81
N ALA A 320 14.76 -13.62 18.03
CA ALA A 320 15.17 -14.34 19.23
C ALA A 320 15.13 -13.43 20.47
N VAL A 321 15.42 -12.14 20.29
CA VAL A 321 15.29 -11.12 21.34
C VAL A 321 13.82 -10.89 21.72
N LEU A 322 12.91 -10.81 20.75
CA LEU A 322 11.47 -10.74 20.99
C LEU A 322 10.97 -11.98 21.74
N ASP A 323 11.36 -13.16 21.27
CA ASP A 323 11.01 -14.42 21.92
C ASP A 323 11.51 -14.49 23.37
N GLU A 324 12.64 -13.85 23.70
CA GLU A 324 13.16 -13.73 25.07
C GLU A 324 12.35 -12.72 25.90
N ILE A 325 12.03 -11.53 25.35
CA ILE A 325 11.20 -10.52 26.02
C ILE A 325 9.80 -11.06 26.34
N MET A 326 9.16 -11.79 25.42
CA MET A 326 7.81 -12.34 25.60
C MET A 326 7.74 -13.37 26.75
N LYS A 327 8.88 -13.92 27.21
CA LYS A 327 8.98 -14.81 28.38
C LYS A 327 9.12 -14.03 29.70
N HIS A 328 9.37 -12.72 29.64
CA HIS A 328 9.63 -11.83 30.78
C HIS A 328 8.72 -10.59 30.85
N GLN A 329 7.85 -10.38 29.85
CA GLN A 329 6.77 -9.40 29.91
C GLN A 329 5.81 -9.68 31.07
N THR A 330 5.37 -8.62 31.72
CA THR A 330 4.36 -8.65 32.80
C THR A 330 2.99 -8.14 32.33
N LEU A 331 2.83 -7.84 31.04
CA LEU A 331 1.62 -7.31 30.38
C LEU A 331 1.18 -5.93 30.91
N SER A 332 2.08 -4.94 30.90
CA SER A 332 1.72 -3.54 31.20
C SER A 332 0.95 -2.86 30.04
N VAL A 333 -0.37 -3.11 29.95
CA VAL A 333 -1.28 -2.72 28.83
C VAL A 333 -1.14 -1.30 28.26
N TYR A 334 -0.62 -0.32 29.01
CA TYR A 334 -0.32 1.02 28.48
C TYR A 334 1.18 1.37 28.43
N GLY A 335 2.07 0.62 29.08
CA GLY A 335 3.51 0.87 29.14
C GLY A 335 4.38 -0.17 28.43
N GLU A 336 3.76 -1.11 27.71
CA GLU A 336 4.42 -2.29 27.12
C GLU A 336 5.67 -1.97 26.31
N ASP A 337 5.64 -0.92 25.47
CA ASP A 337 6.81 -0.46 24.69
C ASP A 337 8.01 -0.09 25.57
N LEU A 338 7.77 0.54 26.72
CA LEU A 338 8.80 0.93 27.69
C LEU A 338 9.32 -0.29 28.47
N GLU A 339 8.44 -1.23 28.82
CA GLU A 339 8.81 -2.49 29.46
C GLU A 339 9.72 -3.33 28.54
N ASN A 340 9.34 -3.45 27.26
CA ASN A 340 10.11 -4.14 26.23
C ASN A 340 11.48 -3.49 26.01
N ALA A 341 11.52 -2.16 25.86
CA ALA A 341 12.78 -1.42 25.70
C ALA A 341 13.74 -1.62 26.88
N LEU A 342 13.23 -1.61 28.12
CA LEU A 342 14.05 -1.86 29.31
C LEU A 342 14.56 -3.31 29.38
N ASN A 343 13.73 -4.29 29.03
CA ASN A 343 14.15 -5.70 28.98
C ASN A 343 15.28 -5.93 27.96
N ILE A 344 15.21 -5.29 26.79
CA ILE A 344 16.30 -5.32 25.79
C ILE A 344 17.57 -4.71 26.35
N LEU A 345 17.48 -3.48 26.87
CA LEU A 345 18.65 -2.72 27.33
C LEU A 345 19.32 -3.37 28.56
N GLY A 346 18.54 -4.00 29.45
CA GLY A 346 19.04 -4.81 30.57
C GLY A 346 19.70 -6.11 30.12
N SER A 347 19.15 -6.78 29.09
CA SER A 347 19.78 -7.99 28.49
C SER A 347 21.12 -7.73 27.78
N GLY A 348 21.62 -6.49 27.80
CA GLY A 348 22.89 -6.08 27.17
C GLY A 348 22.79 -5.91 25.65
N LYS A 349 21.57 -5.85 25.10
CA LYS A 349 21.29 -5.78 23.65
C LYS A 349 20.83 -4.39 23.25
N ASP A 350 20.81 -4.12 21.95
CA ASP A 350 20.52 -2.79 21.39
C ASP A 350 19.17 -2.77 20.66
N ILE A 351 18.52 -1.60 20.60
CA ILE A 351 17.21 -1.41 19.97
C ILE A 351 17.42 -0.85 18.56
N VAL A 352 16.95 -1.57 17.53
CA VAL A 352 17.08 -1.17 16.13
C VAL A 352 15.80 -0.50 15.65
N TYR A 353 15.92 0.56 14.84
CA TYR A 353 14.78 1.33 14.34
C TYR A 353 15.06 1.96 12.96
N ASP A 354 14.07 1.88 12.07
CA ASP A 354 14.07 2.55 10.76
C ASP A 354 13.21 3.83 10.83
N PRO A 355 13.78 5.03 10.63
CA PRO A 355 13.04 6.28 10.80
C PRO A 355 11.99 6.53 9.71
N ARG A 356 11.93 5.68 8.67
CA ARG A 356 10.90 5.73 7.61
C ARG A 356 9.58 5.06 8.01
N LEU A 357 9.56 4.30 9.12
CA LEU A 357 8.40 3.54 9.58
C LEU A 357 7.72 4.22 10.77
N VAL A 358 7.08 5.37 10.51
CA VAL A 358 6.24 6.07 11.49
C VAL A 358 4.82 5.50 11.46
N LEU A 359 4.26 5.23 12.64
CA LEU A 359 2.84 4.95 12.84
C LEU A 359 2.27 5.98 13.81
N GLU A 360 0.98 6.32 13.66
CA GLU A 360 0.24 7.09 14.65
C GLU A 360 -0.87 6.21 15.26
N THR A 361 -0.93 6.10 16.58
CA THR A 361 -2.10 5.50 17.25
C THR A 361 -3.21 6.55 17.40
N ASP A 362 -4.46 6.19 17.10
CA ASP A 362 -5.58 7.16 17.08
C ASP A 362 -5.70 7.95 18.40
N GLY A 363 -5.35 9.23 18.32
CA GLY A 363 -5.46 10.19 19.41
C GLY A 363 -6.86 10.22 20.00
N LYS A 364 -6.96 10.19 21.33
CA LYS A 364 -8.25 10.00 22.02
C LYS A 364 -9.14 11.22 21.80
N ARG A 365 -10.35 11.00 21.28
CA ARG A 365 -11.29 12.07 20.91
C ARG A 365 -12.25 12.47 22.03
N THR A 366 -12.09 11.90 23.23
CA THR A 366 -12.93 12.18 24.40
C THR A 366 -12.07 12.43 25.64
N LEU A 367 -12.54 13.29 26.54
CA LEU A 367 -11.86 13.57 27.83
C LEU A 367 -11.70 12.30 28.67
N CYS A 368 -12.70 11.41 28.65
CA CYS A 368 -12.64 10.09 29.30
C CYS A 368 -11.52 9.21 28.71
N GLY A 369 -11.35 9.19 27.38
CA GLY A 369 -10.26 8.46 26.72
C GLY A 369 -8.88 9.03 27.06
N TRP A 370 -8.71 10.35 27.09
CA TRP A 370 -7.48 11.01 27.55
C TRP A 370 -7.16 10.68 29.01
N PHE A 371 -8.16 10.77 29.90
CA PHE A 371 -8.01 10.45 31.31
C PHE A 371 -7.62 8.98 31.52
N SER A 372 -8.35 8.05 30.89
CA SER A 372 -8.03 6.61 30.89
C SER A 372 -6.61 6.32 30.41
N GLN A 373 -6.16 6.95 29.31
CA GLN A 373 -4.80 6.77 28.79
C GLN A 373 -3.73 7.33 29.75
N ARG A 374 -3.91 8.53 30.31
CA ARG A 374 -2.92 9.14 31.22
C ARG A 374 -2.86 8.45 32.58
N VAL A 375 -3.99 7.94 33.09
CA VAL A 375 -4.04 7.10 34.29
C VAL A 375 -3.40 5.73 34.02
N GLY A 376 -3.76 5.07 32.92
CA GLY A 376 -3.18 3.77 32.52
C GLY A 376 -1.67 3.82 32.30
N TRP A 377 -1.17 4.87 31.63
CA TRP A 377 0.26 5.13 31.50
C TRP A 377 0.94 5.32 32.86
N SER A 378 0.32 6.09 33.78
CA SER A 378 0.88 6.33 35.11
C SER A 378 1.02 5.05 35.94
N PHE A 379 -0.01 4.20 35.95
CA PHE A 379 0.06 2.90 36.63
C PHE A 379 1.09 1.96 35.99
N SER A 380 1.17 1.94 34.66
CA SER A 380 2.14 1.12 33.94
C SER A 380 3.57 1.56 34.22
N LEU A 381 3.84 2.87 34.24
CA LEU A 381 5.15 3.43 34.57
C LEU A 381 5.59 3.06 36.00
N LEU A 382 4.70 3.22 36.99
CA LEU A 382 4.99 2.85 38.38
C LEU A 382 5.27 1.34 38.53
N LYS A 383 4.50 0.49 37.83
CA LYS A 383 4.70 -0.96 37.79
C LYS A 383 6.06 -1.32 37.19
N ILE A 384 6.39 -0.78 36.03
CA ILE A 384 7.66 -1.02 35.33
C ILE A 384 8.86 -0.63 36.22
N PHE A 385 8.79 0.49 36.94
CA PHE A 385 9.86 0.89 37.87
C PHE A 385 9.96 0.03 39.13
N ALA A 386 8.87 -0.60 39.58
CA ALA A 386 8.89 -1.54 40.69
C ALA A 386 9.41 -2.93 40.29
N GLU A 387 9.08 -3.39 39.08
CA GLU A 387 9.35 -4.77 38.62
C GLU A 387 10.63 -4.89 37.78
N GLN A 388 10.97 -3.89 36.96
CA GLN A 388 12.15 -3.90 36.06
C GLN A 388 13.34 -3.09 36.60
N GLY A 389 13.44 -2.91 37.92
CA GLY A 389 14.43 -2.04 38.57
C GLY A 389 15.90 -2.39 38.27
N SER A 390 16.23 -3.67 38.08
CA SER A 390 17.57 -4.11 37.64
C SER A 390 17.89 -3.68 36.21
N ASN A 391 16.91 -3.82 35.31
CA ASN A 391 17.05 -3.53 33.89
C ASN A 391 17.11 -2.00 33.68
N ILE A 392 16.41 -1.24 34.51
CA ILE A 392 16.54 0.23 34.61
C ILE A 392 17.93 0.64 35.09
N ALA A 393 18.47 0.02 36.14
CA ALA A 393 19.83 0.32 36.61
C ALA A 393 20.88 0.04 35.51
N GLN A 394 20.78 -1.10 34.82
CA GLN A 394 21.65 -1.45 33.70
C GLN A 394 21.50 -0.47 32.52
N ALA A 395 20.28 -0.07 32.16
CA ALA A 395 20.05 0.93 31.11
C ALA A 395 20.58 2.33 31.48
N ILE A 396 20.57 2.68 32.78
CA ILE A 396 21.18 3.90 33.34
C ILE A 396 22.71 3.85 33.26
N GLU A 397 23.33 2.71 33.59
CA GLU A 397 24.78 2.52 33.56
C GLU A 397 25.37 2.53 32.14
N ARG A 398 24.57 2.16 31.11
CA ARG A 398 25.03 2.08 29.71
C ARG A 398 25.33 3.43 29.04
N SER A 399 24.70 4.54 29.43
CA SER A 399 25.09 5.88 28.95
C SER A 399 24.54 7.05 29.78
N VAL A 400 25.14 8.24 29.63
CA VAL A 400 24.64 9.50 30.21
C VAL A 400 23.19 9.82 29.79
N VAL A 401 22.80 9.41 28.57
CA VAL A 401 21.42 9.55 28.06
C VAL A 401 20.48 8.56 28.76
N GLY A 402 20.96 7.39 29.18
CA GLY A 402 20.26 6.46 30.06
C GLY A 402 20.01 7.03 31.46
N ILE A 403 21.03 7.67 32.06
CA ILE A 403 20.88 8.42 33.33
C ILE A 403 19.80 9.50 33.17
N TYR A 404 19.83 10.26 32.08
CA TYR A 404 18.81 11.28 31.81
C TYR A 404 17.41 10.66 31.64
N GLN A 405 17.23 9.70 30.73
CA GLN A 405 15.89 9.25 30.36
C GLN A 405 15.23 8.39 31.44
N PHE A 406 15.92 7.37 31.94
CA PHE A 406 15.33 6.43 32.89
C PHE A 406 15.47 6.92 34.33
N GLY A 407 16.63 7.50 34.69
CA GLY A 407 16.85 8.07 36.02
C GLY A 407 16.09 9.39 36.25
N ILE A 408 16.38 10.42 35.45
CA ILE A 408 15.87 11.77 35.68
C ILE A 408 14.45 11.95 35.10
N TYR A 409 14.22 11.64 33.83
CA TYR A 409 12.96 11.94 33.16
C TYR A 409 11.84 11.01 33.62
N PHE A 410 11.95 9.69 33.44
CA PHE A 410 10.93 8.75 33.88
C PHE A 410 10.93 8.54 35.40
N GLY A 411 12.10 8.40 36.04
CA GLY A 411 12.20 8.26 37.49
C GLY A 411 11.76 9.52 38.25
N VAL A 412 12.57 10.58 38.21
CA VAL A 412 12.29 11.81 39.00
C VAL A 412 11.09 12.60 38.46
N LEU A 413 11.10 13.00 37.19
CA LEU A 413 10.05 13.87 36.63
C LEU A 413 8.75 13.09 36.33
N GLY A 414 8.83 11.78 36.07
CA GLY A 414 7.69 10.89 35.90
C GLY A 414 7.04 10.53 37.22
N MET A 415 7.76 9.85 38.12
CA MET A 415 7.20 9.31 39.37
C MET A 415 7.21 10.30 40.54
N LEU A 416 8.33 10.95 40.87
CA LEU A 416 8.39 11.80 42.07
C LEU A 416 7.52 13.08 41.96
N LEU A 417 7.26 13.56 40.74
CA LEU A 417 6.28 14.63 40.50
C LEU A 417 4.84 14.11 40.32
N TRP A 418 4.59 12.80 40.38
CA TRP A 418 3.23 12.25 40.21
C TRP A 418 2.24 12.69 41.30
N PRO A 419 2.60 12.76 42.61
CA PRO A 419 1.71 13.33 43.63
C PRO A 419 1.35 14.79 43.36
N LEU A 420 2.27 15.58 42.78
CA LEU A 420 2.02 16.97 42.38
C LEU A 420 1.12 17.06 41.14
N LYS A 421 1.28 16.14 40.17
CA LYS A 421 0.39 16.01 38.99
C LYS A 421 -1.03 15.57 39.37
N LEU A 422 -1.18 14.66 40.34
CA LEU A 422 -2.50 14.34 40.91
C LEU A 422 -3.09 15.52 41.67
N SER A 423 -2.30 16.19 42.52
CA SER A 423 -2.75 17.35 43.29
C SER A 423 -3.19 18.49 42.38
N SER A 424 -2.50 18.75 41.27
CA SER A 424 -2.92 19.76 40.30
C SER A 424 -4.18 19.35 39.52
N ILE A 425 -4.38 18.07 39.20
CA ILE A 425 -5.66 17.57 38.64
C ILE A 425 -6.81 17.76 39.64
N VAL A 426 -6.60 17.48 40.94
CA VAL A 426 -7.60 17.70 41.99
C VAL A 426 -7.90 19.20 42.18
N LEU A 427 -6.87 20.05 42.19
CA LEU A 427 -7.02 21.51 42.28
C LEU A 427 -7.73 22.10 41.04
N LEU A 428 -7.44 21.60 39.84
CA LEU A 428 -8.14 21.99 38.61
C LEU A 428 -9.59 21.51 38.61
N GLY A 429 -9.87 20.30 39.10
CA GLY A 429 -11.24 19.80 39.30
C GLY A 429 -12.02 20.65 40.30
N TYR A 430 -11.43 20.96 41.45
CA TYR A 430 -12.01 21.84 42.46
C TYR A 430 -12.24 23.26 41.92
N SER A 431 -11.28 23.82 41.19
CA SER A 431 -11.38 25.13 40.53
C SER A 431 -12.47 25.15 39.46
N ALA A 432 -12.63 24.08 38.69
CA ALA A 432 -13.71 23.95 37.70
C ALA A 432 -15.09 23.86 38.37
N ILE A 433 -15.23 23.10 39.47
CA ILE A 433 -16.49 22.99 40.23
C ILE A 433 -16.86 24.35 40.83
N ASN A 434 -15.95 25.02 41.55
CA ASN A 434 -16.20 26.35 42.12
C ASN A 434 -16.44 27.41 41.02
N GLY A 435 -15.75 27.30 39.88
CA GLY A 435 -15.96 28.18 38.72
C GLY A 435 -17.31 27.97 38.03
N ILE A 436 -17.89 26.77 38.10
CA ILE A 436 -19.28 26.49 37.70
C ILE A 436 -20.24 27.09 38.73
N GLU A 437 -20.02 26.88 40.04
CA GLU A 437 -20.87 27.45 41.09
C GLU A 437 -20.95 28.98 41.02
N VAL A 438 -19.81 29.67 40.85
CA VAL A 438 -19.79 31.14 40.66
C VAL A 438 -20.60 31.56 39.43
N ARG A 439 -20.58 30.81 38.34
CA ARG A 439 -21.38 31.09 37.13
C ARG A 439 -22.86 30.80 37.33
N VAL A 440 -23.22 29.73 38.04
CA VAL A 440 -24.61 29.38 38.37
C VAL A 440 -25.21 30.45 39.31
N VAL A 441 -24.51 30.82 40.38
CA VAL A 441 -24.91 31.87 41.31
C VAL A 441 -25.05 33.23 40.60
N ALA A 442 -24.10 33.60 39.73
CA ALA A 442 -24.21 34.82 38.92
C ALA A 442 -25.43 34.79 37.96
N SER A 443 -25.72 33.64 37.34
CA SER A 443 -26.89 33.48 36.47
C SER A 443 -28.19 33.65 37.23
N HIS A 444 -28.33 33.02 38.41
CA HIS A 444 -29.52 33.17 39.25
C HIS A 444 -29.67 34.58 39.83
N ALA A 445 -28.58 35.25 40.20
CA ALA A 445 -28.62 36.66 40.63
C ALA A 445 -29.12 37.58 39.50
N THR A 446 -28.72 37.30 38.25
CA THR A 446 -29.16 38.07 37.08
C THR A 446 -30.63 37.78 36.74
N SER A 447 -31.07 36.52 36.82
CA SER A 447 -32.48 36.14 36.65
C SER A 447 -33.38 36.76 37.73
N ALA A 448 -32.92 36.80 38.99
CA ALA A 448 -33.68 37.42 40.08
C ALA A 448 -33.84 38.94 39.87
N ALA A 449 -32.78 39.63 39.45
CA ALA A 449 -32.84 41.07 39.17
C ALA A 449 -33.78 41.43 38.00
N GLN A 450 -33.97 40.52 37.03
CA GLN A 450 -34.93 40.67 35.93
C GLN A 450 -36.39 40.34 36.31
N ALA A 451 -36.62 39.72 37.47
CA ALA A 451 -37.96 39.38 37.95
C ALA A 451 -38.58 40.46 38.88
N THR A 452 -37.84 41.53 39.17
CA THR A 452 -38.23 42.60 40.12
C THR A 452 -38.05 44.02 39.55
N GLY A 453 -38.09 44.17 38.22
CA GLY A 453 -37.94 45.45 37.50
C GLY A 453 -39.14 45.75 36.60
#